data_AF-A0A7J6VAR5-F1
#
_entry.id   AF-A0A7J6VAR5-F1
#
_cell.length_a   1.000
_cell.length_b   1.000
_cell.length_c   1.000
_cell.angle_alpha   90.00
_cell.angle_beta   90.00
_cell.angle_gamma   90.00
#
_symmetry.space_group_name_H-M   'P 1'
#
loop_
_entity.id
_entity.type
_entity.pdbx_description
1 polymer ?
#
loop_
_entity_poly.entity_id
_entity_poly.type
_entity_poly.pdbx_seq_one_letter_code
_entity_poly.pdbx_strand_id
1 'polypeptide(L)'
;MATKLRGSITFLPLKDLRYAKTVMDGNTWFMNSLSDIYEEDEVEHLYFPSEASKGRLLCISGRNSHNGGKNLYALAWRDSLPNNARIMGGLTFMSDTYYDYNNLWHGLSAVAPFVGWYQRKGCEKPSRWVLYHRGELRTSWKPPLQK
;
A
#
# COMPACT_ATOMS: atom_id res chain seq x y z
N MET A 1 -15.52 23.20 -8.69
CA MET A 1 -14.89 22.71 -7.45
C MET A 1 -13.94 21.55 -7.70
N ALA A 2 -14.33 20.52 -8.48
CA ALA A 2 -13.50 19.34 -8.78
C ALA A 2 -12.07 19.68 -9.29
N THR A 3 -11.91 20.69 -10.15
CA THR A 3 -10.58 21.12 -10.64
C THR A 3 -9.67 21.68 -9.55
N LYS A 4 -10.21 22.48 -8.62
CA LYS A 4 -9.45 23.00 -7.46
C LYS A 4 -9.05 21.87 -6.51
N LEU A 5 -9.98 20.94 -6.23
CA LEU A 5 -9.72 19.76 -5.40
C LEU A 5 -8.69 18.81 -6.03
N ARG A 6 -8.69 18.69 -7.36
CA ARG A 6 -7.68 17.93 -8.10
C ARG A 6 -6.29 18.57 -7.98
N GLY A 7 -6.23 19.90 -8.06
CA GLY A 7 -4.99 20.67 -7.89
C GLY A 7 -4.46 20.67 -6.45
N SER A 8 -5.27 20.34 -5.44
CA SER A 8 -4.84 20.23 -4.04
C SER A 8 -4.35 18.84 -3.64
N ILE A 9 -4.28 17.89 -4.57
CA ILE A 9 -3.77 16.54 -4.27
C ILE A 9 -2.26 16.60 -4.09
N THR A 10 -1.80 16.33 -2.88
CA THR A 10 -0.37 16.23 -2.57
C THR A 10 0.11 14.79 -2.73
N PHE A 11 1.12 14.60 -3.57
CA PHE A 11 1.83 13.34 -3.67
C PHE A 11 3.01 13.33 -2.71
N LEU A 12 3.10 12.26 -1.92
CA LEU A 12 4.17 12.03 -0.96
C LEU A 12 4.98 10.79 -1.38
N PRO A 13 6.28 10.73 -1.07
CA PRO A 13 7.09 9.56 -1.42
C PRO A 13 6.67 8.34 -0.59
N LEU A 14 6.66 7.16 -1.21
CA LEU A 14 6.47 5.89 -0.48
C LEU A 14 7.60 5.67 0.55
N LYS A 15 8.82 6.12 0.19
CA LYS A 15 9.99 6.13 1.07
C LYS A 15 10.53 7.56 1.19
N ASP A 16 10.42 8.13 2.38
CA ASP A 16 11.09 9.38 2.70
C ASP A 16 12.56 9.12 3.06
N LEU A 17 13.48 9.64 2.25
CA LEU A 17 14.91 9.43 2.42
C LEU A 17 15.47 10.09 3.69
N ARG A 18 14.77 11.08 4.24
CA ARG A 18 15.17 11.74 5.51
C ARG A 18 15.13 10.76 6.68
N TYR A 19 14.27 9.75 6.61
CA TYR A 19 14.04 8.75 7.65
C TYR A 19 14.52 7.36 7.28
N ALA A 20 15.33 7.22 6.22
CA ALA A 20 15.79 5.92 5.73
C ALA A 20 16.57 5.08 6.76
N LYS A 21 17.07 5.69 7.83
CA LYS A 21 17.79 5.03 8.94
C LYS A 21 16.93 4.80 10.20
N THR A 22 15.75 5.39 10.26
CA THR A 22 14.83 5.41 11.42
C THR A 22 13.44 4.97 10.97
N VAL A 23 13.41 3.97 10.08
CA VAL A 23 12.20 3.50 9.39
C VAL A 23 11.16 2.86 10.32
N MET A 24 11.60 2.39 11.48
CA MET A 24 10.72 1.84 12.53
C MET A 24 10.29 2.92 13.53
N ASP A 25 10.82 4.14 13.41
CA ASP A 25 10.52 5.22 14.33
C ASP A 25 9.30 6.00 13.79
N GLY A 26 8.14 5.73 14.36
CA GLY A 26 6.89 6.46 14.10
C GLY A 26 6.37 6.40 12.65
N ASN A 27 5.70 7.47 12.24
CA ASN A 27 4.93 7.61 10.99
C ASN A 27 5.79 7.99 9.77
N THR A 28 7.01 7.45 9.69
CA THR A 28 8.03 7.89 8.71
C THR A 28 7.97 7.11 7.38
N TRP A 29 7.16 6.06 7.34
CA TRP A 29 6.96 5.18 6.19
C TRP A 29 5.51 5.26 5.67
N PHE A 30 5.26 5.09 4.37
CA PHE A 30 3.92 5.25 3.77
C PHE A 30 2.79 4.58 4.57
N MET A 31 2.91 3.28 4.88
CA MET A 31 1.88 2.55 5.61
C MET A 31 1.70 3.10 7.03
N ASN A 32 2.79 3.42 7.73
CA ASN A 32 2.75 4.03 9.06
C ASN A 32 2.26 5.50 9.04
N SER A 33 2.22 6.16 7.89
CA SER A 33 1.83 7.57 7.77
C SER A 33 0.32 7.79 7.72
N LEU A 34 -0.44 6.71 7.56
CA LEU A 34 -1.88 6.73 7.46
C LEU A 34 -2.49 6.13 8.74
N SER A 35 -3.69 6.59 9.09
CA SER A 35 -4.40 5.99 10.21
C SER A 35 -4.83 4.58 9.84
N ASP A 36 -4.31 3.61 10.58
CA ASP A 36 -4.65 2.21 10.43
C ASP A 36 -6.10 1.94 10.82
N ILE A 37 -6.66 0.89 10.23
CA ILE A 37 -7.94 0.33 10.65
C ILE A 37 -7.62 -0.85 11.55
N TYR A 38 -8.28 -0.86 12.71
CA TYR A 38 -8.20 -1.93 13.67
C TYR A 38 -9.49 -2.74 13.60
N GLU A 39 -9.38 -4.03 13.29
CA GLU A 39 -10.43 -5.02 13.52
C GLU A 39 -9.93 -5.93 14.66
N GLU A 40 -10.82 -6.27 15.60
CA GLU A 40 -10.48 -7.19 16.71
C GLU A 40 -9.95 -8.52 16.15
N ASP A 41 -8.88 -9.03 16.75
CA ASP A 41 -8.17 -10.24 16.31
C ASP A 41 -7.62 -10.20 14.87
N GLU A 42 -7.41 -8.99 14.32
CA GLU A 42 -6.70 -8.77 13.08
C GLU A 42 -5.38 -8.03 13.27
N VAL A 43 -4.53 -8.17 12.26
CA VAL A 43 -3.34 -7.34 12.10
C VAL A 43 -3.73 -6.05 11.38
N GLU A 44 -3.07 -4.97 11.77
CA GLU A 44 -3.32 -3.62 11.26
C GLU A 44 -3.24 -3.59 9.73
N HIS A 45 -4.25 -2.99 9.11
CA HIS A 45 -4.32 -2.86 7.66
C HIS A 45 -5.06 -1.59 7.25
N LEU A 46 -4.87 -1.22 5.98
CA LEU A 46 -5.47 -0.01 5.40
C LEU A 46 -6.47 -0.39 4.31
N TYR A 47 -7.71 0.09 4.45
CA TYR A 47 -8.77 -0.07 3.46
C TYR A 47 -9.11 1.26 2.79
N PHE A 48 -9.34 1.24 1.47
CA PHE A 48 -9.72 2.41 0.68
C PHE A 48 -10.83 2.07 -0.32
N PRO A 49 -11.88 2.92 -0.46
CA PRO A 49 -12.18 4.06 0.40
C PRO A 49 -12.72 3.59 1.76
N SER A 50 -12.41 4.34 2.82
CA SER A 50 -12.84 4.10 4.21
C SER A 50 -13.14 5.40 4.94
N GLU A 51 -13.72 5.30 6.15
CA GLU A 51 -13.90 6.45 7.05
C GLU A 51 -12.56 7.11 7.43
N ALA A 52 -11.53 6.31 7.74
CA ALA A 52 -10.17 6.80 8.00
C ALA A 52 -9.60 7.61 6.83
N SER A 53 -9.86 7.14 5.59
CA SER A 53 -9.50 7.88 4.38
C SER A 53 -10.44 9.04 4.06
N LYS A 54 -11.52 9.28 4.81
CA LYS A 54 -12.58 10.27 4.49
C LYS A 54 -13.19 10.06 3.09
N GLY A 55 -13.40 8.80 2.71
CA GLY A 55 -13.93 8.40 1.41
C GLY A 55 -12.97 8.59 0.23
N ARG A 56 -11.67 8.82 0.48
CA ARG A 56 -10.66 9.00 -0.57
C ARG A 56 -10.09 7.66 -1.02
N LEU A 57 -9.77 7.57 -2.31
CA LEU A 57 -9.07 6.45 -2.92
C LEU A 57 -7.56 6.63 -2.80
N LEU A 58 -6.85 5.52 -2.66
CA LEU A 58 -5.40 5.47 -2.76
C LEU A 58 -4.96 5.62 -4.23
N CYS A 59 -4.16 6.64 -4.51
CA CYS A 59 -3.48 6.86 -5.78
C CYS A 59 -2.03 6.46 -5.64
N ILE A 60 -1.53 5.59 -6.52
CA ILE A 60 -0.12 5.16 -6.54
C ILE A 60 0.52 5.51 -7.88
N SER A 61 1.67 6.16 -7.82
CA SER A 61 2.59 6.34 -8.94
C SER A 61 3.90 5.66 -8.57
N GLY A 62 4.00 4.35 -8.85
CA GLY A 62 4.99 3.49 -8.17
C GLY A 62 5.69 2.46 -9.05
N ARG A 63 6.24 2.88 -10.21
CA ARG A 63 6.87 1.95 -11.17
C ARG A 63 8.37 1.72 -10.93
N ASN A 64 8.99 2.42 -9.99
CA ASN A 64 10.43 2.36 -9.78
C ASN A 64 10.82 1.15 -8.92
N SER A 65 11.67 0.26 -9.44
CA SER A 65 12.15 -0.95 -8.74
C SER A 65 13.50 -0.78 -8.03
N HIS A 66 14.13 0.41 -8.10
CA HIS A 66 15.49 0.65 -7.62
C HIS A 66 15.63 1.85 -6.69
N ASN A 67 14.63 2.74 -6.67
CA ASN A 67 14.60 3.91 -5.81
C ASN A 67 13.18 4.19 -5.33
N GLY A 68 12.89 3.75 -4.10
CA GLY A 68 11.56 3.88 -3.51
C GLY A 68 11.11 5.32 -3.26
N GLY A 69 12.04 6.27 -3.14
CA GLY A 69 11.72 7.69 -3.00
C GLY A 69 11.16 8.31 -4.29
N LYS A 70 11.28 7.62 -5.43
CA LYS A 70 10.67 8.02 -6.71
C LYS A 70 9.26 7.47 -6.90
N ASN A 71 8.81 6.58 -6.01
CA ASN A 71 7.45 6.10 -6.00
C ASN A 71 6.63 6.96 -5.04
N LEU A 72 5.42 7.32 -5.44
CA LEU A 72 4.59 8.30 -4.75
C LEU A 72 3.21 7.72 -4.46
N TYR A 73 2.62 8.16 -3.36
CA TYR A 73 1.21 7.95 -3.03
C TYR A 73 0.48 9.26 -2.82
N ALA A 74 -0.84 9.23 -2.99
CA ALA A 74 -1.73 10.30 -2.61
C ALA A 74 -3.12 9.75 -2.26
N LEU A 75 -3.94 10.56 -1.59
CA LEU A 75 -5.35 10.28 -1.36
C LEU A 75 -6.20 11.28 -2.13
N ALA A 76 -7.16 10.78 -2.92
CA ALA A 76 -8.01 11.62 -3.74
C ALA A 76 -9.45 11.13 -3.77
N TRP A 77 -10.43 12.04 -3.81
CA TRP A 77 -11.81 11.64 -4.05
C TRP A 77 -11.99 11.16 -5.49
N ARG A 78 -12.95 10.27 -5.70
CA ARG A 78 -13.23 9.68 -7.02
C ARG A 78 -13.50 10.74 -8.09
N ASP A 79 -14.19 11.82 -7.74
CA ASP A 79 -14.57 12.89 -8.68
C ASP A 79 -13.45 13.94 -8.89
N SER A 80 -12.37 13.85 -8.11
CA SER A 80 -11.23 14.77 -8.18
C SER A 80 -9.91 14.07 -8.48
N LEU A 81 -9.93 12.85 -9.01
CA LEU A 81 -8.72 12.10 -9.37
C LEU A 81 -7.78 12.90 -10.30
N PRO A 82 -6.45 12.72 -10.22
CA PRO A 82 -5.51 13.35 -11.15
C PRO A 82 -5.85 13.07 -12.62
N ASN A 83 -5.54 13.99 -13.54
CA ASN A 83 -5.92 13.90 -14.96
C ASN A 83 -5.51 12.58 -15.64
N ASN A 84 -4.41 11.98 -15.20
CA ASN A 84 -3.80 10.82 -15.82
C ASN A 84 -4.01 9.55 -14.97
N ALA A 85 -4.85 9.63 -13.94
CA ALA A 85 -5.11 8.51 -13.05
C ALA A 85 -6.08 7.52 -13.69
N ARG A 86 -5.80 6.23 -13.50
CA ARG A 86 -6.70 5.14 -13.91
C ARG A 86 -7.21 4.44 -12.66
N ILE A 87 -8.54 4.35 -12.54
CA ILE A 87 -9.15 3.51 -11.50
C ILE A 87 -8.96 2.05 -11.89
N MET A 88 -8.39 1.27 -10.98
CA MET A 88 -8.23 -0.17 -11.13
C MET A 88 -9.32 -0.88 -10.33
N GLY A 89 -10.35 -1.39 -11.02
CA GLY A 89 -11.39 -2.21 -10.39
C GLY A 89 -10.84 -3.56 -9.88
N GLY A 90 -11.60 -4.22 -9.01
CA GLY A 90 -11.25 -5.49 -8.38
C GLY A 90 -10.45 -5.34 -7.08
N LEU A 91 -10.33 -6.43 -6.32
CA LEU A 91 -9.57 -6.46 -5.08
C LEU A 91 -8.07 -6.30 -5.36
N THR A 92 -7.40 -5.42 -4.60
CA THR A 92 -5.94 -5.23 -4.66
C THR A 92 -5.35 -5.61 -3.32
N PHE A 93 -4.45 -6.58 -3.33
CA PHE A 93 -3.54 -6.73 -2.20
C PHE A 93 -2.32 -5.82 -2.45
N MET A 94 -2.01 -4.96 -1.48
CA MET A 94 -0.84 -4.10 -1.52
C MET A 94 -0.06 -4.22 -0.21
N SER A 95 1.24 -4.41 -0.31
CA SER A 95 2.16 -4.49 0.83
C SER A 95 3.39 -3.63 0.55
N ASP A 96 3.83 -2.85 1.53
CA ASP A 96 5.12 -2.17 1.52
C ASP A 96 5.82 -2.46 2.84
N THR A 97 6.97 -3.12 2.77
CA THR A 97 7.68 -3.60 3.95
C THR A 97 9.15 -3.18 3.92
N TYR A 98 9.72 -2.97 5.10
CA TYR A 98 11.17 -2.78 5.23
C TYR A 98 11.96 -4.10 5.02
N TYR A 99 11.29 -5.22 5.24
CA TYR A 99 11.85 -6.55 5.21
C TYR A 99 11.87 -7.14 3.78
N ASP A 100 12.98 -7.78 3.39
CA ASP A 100 13.13 -8.33 2.04
C ASP A 100 12.24 -9.58 1.83
N TYR A 101 11.41 -9.56 0.78
CA TYR A 101 10.58 -10.69 0.36
C TYR A 101 11.37 -11.91 -0.14
N ASN A 102 12.68 -11.79 -0.40
CA ASN A 102 13.54 -12.94 -0.65
C ASN A 102 13.76 -13.80 0.59
N ASN A 103 13.54 -13.25 1.79
CA ASN A 103 13.49 -14.01 3.02
C ASN A 103 12.07 -14.56 3.22
N LEU A 104 11.97 -15.88 3.34
CA LEU A 104 10.70 -16.58 3.47
C LEU A 104 9.87 -16.08 4.66
N TRP A 105 10.51 -15.84 5.82
CA TRP A 105 9.80 -15.42 7.02
C TRP A 105 9.24 -14.00 6.90
N HIS A 106 10.03 -13.12 6.29
CA HIS A 106 9.60 -11.75 6.00
C HIS A 106 8.47 -11.68 4.97
N GLY A 107 8.51 -12.55 3.96
CA GLY A 107 7.39 -12.69 3.03
C GLY A 107 6.12 -13.18 3.73
N LEU A 108 6.23 -14.19 4.59
CA LEU A 108 5.09 -14.74 5.32
C LEU A 108 4.42 -13.73 6.25
N SER A 109 5.19 -12.90 6.96
CA SER A 109 4.63 -11.87 7.84
C SER A 109 3.84 -10.81 7.07
N ALA A 110 4.19 -10.53 5.81
CA ALA A 110 3.44 -9.61 4.95
C ALA A 110 2.11 -10.21 4.42
N VAL A 111 2.01 -11.53 4.26
CA VAL A 111 0.79 -12.22 3.75
C VAL A 111 -0.16 -12.63 4.86
N ALA A 112 0.35 -12.91 6.06
CA ALA A 112 -0.47 -13.33 7.20
C ALA A 112 -1.72 -12.44 7.43
N PRO A 113 -1.60 -11.09 7.40
CA PRO A 113 -2.76 -10.19 7.38
C PRO A 113 -3.83 -10.55 6.35
N PHE A 114 -3.38 -10.73 5.12
CA PHE A 114 -4.27 -10.99 4.01
C PHE A 114 -4.92 -12.35 4.10
N VAL A 115 -4.23 -13.37 4.61
CA VAL A 115 -4.81 -14.72 4.77
C VAL A 115 -5.93 -14.74 5.80
N GLY A 116 -5.75 -14.05 6.93
CA GLY A 116 -6.81 -13.90 7.93
C GLY A 116 -8.05 -13.22 7.35
N TRP A 117 -7.85 -12.08 6.68
CA TRP A 117 -8.91 -11.36 5.97
C TRP A 117 -9.57 -12.23 4.88
N TYR A 118 -8.78 -12.92 4.06
CA TYR A 118 -9.21 -13.78 2.95
C TYR A 118 -10.17 -14.88 3.43
N GLN A 119 -9.82 -15.57 4.52
CA GLN A 119 -10.63 -16.64 5.07
C GLN A 119 -12.00 -16.13 5.54
N ARG A 120 -12.05 -14.95 6.17
CA ARG A 120 -13.29 -14.33 6.68
C ARG A 120 -14.19 -13.79 5.58
N LYS A 121 -13.62 -13.25 4.49
CA LYS A 121 -14.40 -12.73 3.35
C LYS A 121 -14.84 -13.80 2.35
N GLY A 122 -14.86 -15.06 2.75
CA GLY A 122 -15.33 -16.15 1.89
C GLY A 122 -14.35 -16.50 0.78
N CYS A 123 -13.05 -16.44 1.06
CA CYS A 123 -11.98 -16.84 0.15
C CYS A 123 -11.89 -15.98 -1.12
N GLU A 124 -12.11 -14.66 -1.00
CA GLU A 124 -12.01 -13.72 -2.12
C GLU A 124 -10.56 -13.50 -2.56
N LYS A 125 -10.23 -13.86 -3.81
CA LYS A 125 -8.86 -13.74 -4.33
C LYS A 125 -8.58 -12.33 -4.87
N PRO A 126 -7.39 -11.76 -4.59
CA PRO A 126 -7.07 -10.44 -5.09
C PRO A 126 -6.83 -10.51 -6.60
N SER A 127 -7.44 -9.58 -7.33
CA SER A 127 -7.24 -9.50 -8.78
C SER A 127 -5.82 -9.07 -9.14
N ARG A 128 -5.12 -8.39 -8.22
CA ARG A 128 -3.73 -7.94 -8.40
C ARG A 128 -2.99 -7.91 -7.07
N TRP A 129 -1.69 -8.11 -7.18
CA TRP A 129 -0.71 -7.98 -6.11
C TRP A 129 0.21 -6.81 -6.43
N VAL A 130 0.39 -5.91 -5.47
CA VAL A 130 1.30 -4.78 -5.59
C VAL A 130 2.25 -4.82 -4.40
N LEU A 131 3.51 -5.11 -4.67
CA LEU A 131 4.50 -5.37 -3.63
C LEU A 131 5.59 -4.32 -3.71
N TYR A 132 5.84 -3.67 -2.58
CA TYR A 132 6.97 -2.78 -2.41
C TYR A 132 7.85 -3.33 -1.31
N HIS A 133 9.16 -3.31 -1.53
CA HIS A 133 10.09 -3.48 -0.42
C HIS A 133 10.98 -2.27 -0.38
N ARG A 134 10.93 -1.56 0.74
CA ARG A 134 11.51 -0.25 0.91
C ARG A 134 10.99 0.76 -0.13
N GLY A 135 9.69 0.69 -0.45
CA GLY A 135 9.03 1.60 -1.38
C GLY A 135 9.42 1.34 -2.83
N GLU A 136 10.28 0.34 -3.11
CA GLU A 136 10.70 -0.07 -4.45
C GLU A 136 9.81 -1.21 -4.93
N LEU A 137 9.30 -1.08 -6.15
CA LEU A 137 8.41 -2.07 -6.75
C LEU A 137 9.12 -3.42 -6.89
N ARG A 138 8.45 -4.48 -6.44
CA ARG A 138 8.92 -5.86 -6.58
C ARG A 138 8.11 -6.57 -7.64
N THR A 139 8.82 -7.12 -8.62
CA THR A 139 8.26 -7.93 -9.71
C THR A 139 8.35 -9.42 -9.42
N SER A 140 9.06 -9.82 -8.37
CA SER A 140 9.20 -11.20 -7.95
C SER A 140 8.89 -11.34 -6.47
N TRP A 141 8.12 -12.37 -6.16
CA TRP A 141 7.92 -12.92 -4.82
C TRP A 141 8.54 -14.32 -4.83
N LYS A 142 9.24 -14.74 -3.76
CA LYS A 142 9.59 -16.17 -3.55
C LYS A 142 8.62 -16.79 -2.54
N PRO A 143 7.56 -17.49 -2.99
CA PRO A 143 6.58 -18.04 -2.05
C PRO A 143 7.21 -19.24 -1.34
N PRO A 144 6.67 -19.64 -0.18
CA PRO A 144 6.98 -20.96 0.35
C PRO A 144 6.70 -21.97 -0.77
N LEU A 145 7.66 -22.87 -0.99
CA LEU A 145 7.67 -23.94 -1.98
C LEU A 145 6.24 -24.42 -2.31
N GLN A 146 5.77 -24.16 -3.52
CA GLN A 146 4.66 -24.93 -4.09
C GLN A 146 5.24 -26.32 -4.41
N LYS A 147 4.90 -27.31 -3.59
CA LYS A 147 4.97 -28.72 -3.99
C LYS A 147 3.64 -29.11 -4.60
#